data_AF-A0A3P7E415-F1
#
_entry.id   AF-A0A3P7E415-F1
#
_cell.length_a   1.000
_cell.length_b   1.000
_cell.length_c   1.000
_cell.angle_alpha   90.00
_cell.angle_beta   90.00
_cell.angle_gamma   90.00
#
_symmetry.space_group_name_H-M   'P 1'
#
loop_
_entity.id
_entity.type
_entity.pdbx_description
1 polymer ?
#
loop_
_entity_poly.entity_id
_entity_poly.type
_entity_poly.pdbx_seq_one_letter_code
_entity_poly.pdbx_strand_id
1 'polypeptide(L)'
;MFVMLLFIRGIIVCAIEWTFGFILLLLYSLHYIIAFFTSEGATIIAFICFITLLQLSIFFSAKVLFVIAILEKHANLLKQQLIFQYITCVFLLLNATFTFTADMGGYNEEYLFGRNDPFLIRIAAIISVIFIFVELYLRLMTKAVYTFINETKRFRIALDNSRWRYRKRVYFSYCSIMQQSLSSLAKSQSIPKTEDIMNATRKLTLSSLISNKIDKREVADQMCQTTNEPKLLRRI
;
A
#
# COMPACT_ATOMS: atom_id res chain seq x y z
N MET A 1 -9.75 10.37 11.10
CA MET A 1 -8.78 10.68 12.17
C MET A 1 -7.47 9.89 12.06
N PHE A 2 -7.50 8.54 12.08
CA PHE A 2 -6.27 7.72 12.08
C PHE A 2 -5.33 7.97 10.89
N VAL A 3 -5.87 8.11 9.67
CA VAL A 3 -5.08 8.39 8.46
C VAL A 3 -4.33 9.73 8.55
N MET A 4 -4.96 10.75 9.15
CA MET A 4 -4.35 12.07 9.32
C MET A 4 -3.20 12.01 10.32
N LEU A 5 -3.36 11.27 11.43
CA LEU A 5 -2.30 11.07 12.41
C LEU A 5 -1.08 10.35 11.81
N LEU A 6 -1.28 9.35 10.96
CA LEU A 6 -0.18 8.66 10.28
C LEU A 6 0.57 9.58 9.30
N PHE A 7 -0.17 10.45 8.59
CA PHE A 7 0.42 11.43 7.68
C PHE A 7 1.28 12.46 8.42
N ILE A 8 0.75 13.01 9.53
CA ILE A 8 1.48 13.96 10.39
C ILE A 8 2.76 13.30 10.93
N ARG A 9 2.70 12.04 11.38
CA ARG A 9 3.88 11.29 11.82
C ARG A 9 4.92 11.15 10.71
N GLY A 10 4.48 10.85 9.48
CA GLY A 10 5.38 10.78 8.32
C GLY A 10 6.10 12.09 8.02
N ILE A 11 5.38 13.22 8.09
CA ILE A 11 5.97 14.56 7.90
C ILE A 11 6.98 14.87 9.01
N ILE A 12 6.63 14.60 10.27
CA ILE A 12 7.54 14.81 11.42
C ILE A 12 8.82 14.01 11.24
N VAL A 13 8.72 12.74 10.86
CA VAL A 13 9.88 11.89 10.56
C VAL A 13 10.75 12.53 9.48
N CYS A 14 10.13 12.95 8.37
CA CYS A 14 10.86 13.59 7.28
C CYS A 14 11.56 14.89 7.72
N ALA A 15 10.92 15.71 8.55
CA ALA A 15 11.48 16.96 9.04
C ALA A 15 12.71 16.72 9.94
N ILE A 16 12.65 15.72 10.83
CA ILE A 16 13.77 15.34 11.68
C ILE A 16 14.97 14.86 10.84
N GLU A 17 14.71 13.98 9.87
CA GLU A 17 15.76 13.45 8.99
C GLU A 17 16.36 14.54 8.10
N TRP A 18 15.55 15.47 7.60
CA TRP A 18 16.03 16.61 6.81
C TRP A 18 16.91 17.55 7.65
N THR A 19 16.50 17.84 8.88
CA THR A 19 17.27 18.66 9.83
C THR A 19 18.62 18.03 10.13
N PHE A 20 18.66 16.71 10.35
CA PHE A 20 19.92 15.98 10.52
C PHE A 20 20.83 16.07 9.30
N GLY A 21 20.28 15.84 8.09
CA GLY A 21 21.04 15.97 6.85
C GLY A 21 21.61 17.38 6.64
N PHE A 22 20.85 18.41 7.02
CA PHE A 22 21.29 19.80 6.98
C PHE A 22 22.45 20.07 7.95
N ILE A 23 22.37 19.57 9.19
CA ILE A 23 23.46 19.69 10.18
C ILE A 23 24.74 19.02 9.66
N LEU A 24 24.64 17.81 9.11
CA LEU A 24 25.79 17.11 8.53
C LEU A 24 26.38 17.89 7.35
N LEU A 25 25.54 18.39 6.44
CA LEU A 25 25.97 19.21 5.32
C LEU A 25 26.79 20.41 5.79
N LEU A 26 26.32 21.12 6.83
CA LEU A 26 27.05 22.25 7.40
C LEU A 26 28.39 21.84 7.99
N LEU A 27 28.43 20.78 8.81
CA LEU A 27 29.67 20.30 9.43
C LEU A 27 30.71 19.87 8.41
N TYR A 28 30.32 19.07 7.41
CA TYR A 28 31.22 18.63 6.35
C TYR A 28 31.67 19.80 5.46
N SER A 29 30.75 20.70 5.08
CA SER A 29 31.11 21.87 4.25
C SER A 29 32.12 22.76 4.96
N LEU A 30 31.91 23.05 6.25
CA LEU A 30 32.86 23.83 7.05
C LEU A 30 34.22 23.12 7.18
N HIS A 31 34.22 21.81 7.41
CA HIS A 31 35.45 21.04 7.50
C HIS A 31 36.25 21.11 6.19
N TYR A 32 35.61 20.85 5.05
CA TYR A 32 36.31 20.85 3.76
C TYR A 32 36.73 22.25 3.32
N ILE A 33 35.99 23.31 3.65
CA ILE A 33 36.43 24.69 3.42
C ILE A 33 37.72 24.96 4.20
N ILE A 34 37.78 24.61 5.50
CA ILE A 34 38.97 24.81 6.32
C ILE A 34 40.15 23.95 5.81
N ALA A 35 39.89 22.69 5.47
CA ALA A 35 40.90 21.76 4.97
C ALA A 35 41.50 22.22 3.63
N PHE A 36 40.67 22.75 2.73
CA PHE A 36 41.11 23.27 1.43
C PHE A 36 42.10 24.44 1.57
N PHE A 37 41.96 25.29 2.59
CA PHE A 37 42.89 26.38 2.84
C PHE A 37 44.16 25.97 3.62
N THR A 38 44.16 24.81 4.27
CA THR A 38 45.24 24.43 5.20
C THR A 38 46.18 23.37 4.62
N SER A 39 45.70 22.50 3.73
CA SER A 39 46.44 21.31 3.30
C SER A 39 47.05 21.46 1.90
N GLU A 40 48.27 20.94 1.72
CA GLU A 40 48.95 20.86 0.42
C GLU A 40 48.25 19.85 -0.54
N GLY A 41 47.50 18.90 0.01
CA GLY A 41 46.82 17.80 -0.72
C GLY A 41 45.46 18.17 -1.33
N ALA A 42 45.36 19.33 -1.99
CA ALA A 42 44.08 19.89 -2.44
C ALA A 42 43.26 18.96 -3.35
N THR A 43 43.90 18.13 -4.19
CA THR A 43 43.21 17.21 -5.12
C THR A 43 42.50 16.07 -4.41
N ILE A 44 43.14 15.45 -3.42
CA ILE A 44 42.56 14.35 -2.63
C ILE A 44 41.39 14.87 -1.80
N ILE A 45 41.56 16.01 -1.14
CA ILE A 45 40.51 16.65 -0.33
C ILE A 45 39.32 17.03 -1.20
N ALA A 46 39.54 17.60 -2.38
CA ALA A 46 38.47 17.93 -3.32
C ALA A 46 37.71 16.67 -3.79
N PHE A 47 38.41 15.58 -4.06
CA PHE A 47 37.80 14.30 -4.44
C PHE A 47 36.93 13.72 -3.31
N ILE A 48 37.43 13.71 -2.08
CA ILE A 48 36.67 13.24 -0.91
C ILE A 48 35.45 14.14 -0.67
N CYS A 49 35.63 15.47 -0.73
CA CYS A 49 34.54 16.43 -0.62
C CYS A 49 33.45 16.18 -1.68
N PHE A 50 33.85 15.92 -2.94
CA PHE A 50 32.92 15.59 -4.01
C PHE A 50 32.11 14.32 -3.70
N ILE A 51 32.76 13.26 -3.20
CA ILE A 51 32.07 12.02 -2.79
C ILE A 51 31.09 12.30 -1.64
N THR A 52 31.50 13.05 -0.62
CA THR A 52 30.62 13.40 0.51
C THR A 52 29.42 14.23 0.08
N LEU A 53 29.61 15.20 -0.81
CA LEU A 53 28.52 15.99 -1.38
C LEU A 53 27.58 15.13 -2.23
N LEU A 54 28.12 14.18 -2.99
CA LEU A 54 27.32 13.22 -3.75
C LEU A 54 26.48 12.33 -2.82
N GLN A 55 27.06 11.82 -1.73
CA GLN A 55 26.34 11.03 -0.72
C GLN A 55 25.20 11.84 -0.09
N LEU A 56 25.45 13.10 0.29
CA LEU A 56 24.43 13.99 0.84
C LEU A 56 23.36 14.36 -0.20
N SER A 57 23.73 14.54 -1.46
CA SER A 57 22.80 14.79 -2.57
C SER A 57 21.82 13.62 -2.78
N ILE A 58 22.35 12.38 -2.75
CA ILE A 58 21.52 11.17 -2.81
C ILE A 58 20.58 11.10 -1.60
N PHE A 59 21.07 11.44 -0.40
CA PHE A 59 20.26 11.48 0.81
C PHE A 59 19.10 12.48 0.71
N PHE A 60 19.35 13.73 0.30
CA PHE A 60 18.29 14.73 0.12
C PHE A 60 17.30 14.32 -0.96
N SER A 61 17.78 13.76 -2.08
CA SER A 61 16.91 13.25 -3.16
C SER A 61 15.96 12.17 -2.66
N ALA A 62 16.44 11.25 -1.80
CA ALA A 62 15.60 10.24 -1.17
C ALA A 62 14.56 10.83 -0.21
N LYS A 63 14.89 11.90 0.54
CA LYS A 63 13.91 12.59 1.39
C LYS A 63 12.81 13.28 0.59
N VAL A 64 13.13 13.85 -0.57
CA VAL A 64 12.11 14.38 -1.49
C VAL A 64 11.18 13.26 -1.99
N LEU A 65 11.74 12.10 -2.37
CA LEU A 65 10.94 10.93 -2.74
C LEU A 65 10.05 10.44 -1.59
N PHE A 66 10.52 10.55 -0.34
CA PHE A 66 9.71 10.22 0.83
C PHE A 66 8.51 11.14 1.02
N VAL A 67 8.70 12.46 0.83
CA VAL A 67 7.59 13.44 0.86
C VAL A 67 6.57 13.11 -0.23
N ILE A 68 7.02 12.84 -1.46
CA ILE A 68 6.14 12.43 -2.57
C ILE A 68 5.40 11.13 -2.21
N ALA A 69 6.09 10.14 -1.64
CA ALA A 69 5.50 8.87 -1.21
C ALA A 69 4.37 9.06 -0.18
N ILE A 70 4.55 9.98 0.77
CA ILE A 70 3.56 10.31 1.79
C ILE A 70 2.37 11.08 1.19
N LEU A 71 2.63 12.06 0.30
CA LEU A 71 1.60 12.84 -0.37
C LEU A 71 0.73 12.00 -1.30
N GLU A 72 1.34 11.17 -2.15
CA GLU A 72 0.65 10.30 -3.11
C GLU A 72 0.14 8.99 -2.48
N LYS A 73 0.48 8.73 -1.22
CA LYS A 73 0.18 7.47 -0.50
C LYS A 73 0.67 6.23 -1.25
N HIS A 74 1.85 6.33 -1.86
CA HIS A 74 2.38 5.30 -2.75
C HIS A 74 3.17 4.24 -1.97
N ALA A 75 2.56 3.07 -1.73
CA ALA A 75 3.14 2.00 -0.91
C ALA A 75 4.53 1.52 -1.36
N ASN A 76 4.79 1.46 -2.67
CA ASN A 76 6.08 0.98 -3.19
C ASN A 76 7.22 1.97 -2.89
N LEU A 77 6.94 3.28 -2.92
CA LEU A 77 7.94 4.30 -2.59
C LEU A 77 8.25 4.28 -1.08
N LEU A 78 7.24 4.04 -0.23
CA LEU A 78 7.46 3.81 1.20
C LEU A 78 8.31 2.57 1.49
N LYS A 79 8.15 1.50 0.70
CA LYS A 79 9.03 0.33 0.78
C LYS A 79 10.48 0.69 0.42
N GLN A 80 10.69 1.48 -0.64
CA GLN A 80 12.01 1.98 -1.01
C GLN A 80 12.62 2.85 0.10
N GLN A 81 11.83 3.73 0.73
CA GLN A 81 12.28 4.53 1.87
C GLN A 81 12.75 3.65 3.04
N LEU A 82 12.01 2.61 3.40
CA LEU A 82 12.38 1.68 4.48
C LEU A 82 13.72 0.97 4.22
N ILE A 83 14.02 0.69 2.95
CA ILE A 83 15.30 0.13 2.52
C ILE A 83 16.38 1.21 2.61
N PHE A 84 16.10 2.41 2.10
CA PHE A 84 17.04 3.53 2.12
C PHE A 84 17.43 3.95 3.55
N GLN A 85 16.48 3.98 4.47
CA GLN A 85 16.71 4.28 5.89
C GLN A 85 17.62 3.23 6.55
N TYR A 86 17.46 1.95 6.20
CA TYR A 86 18.36 0.91 6.66
C TYR A 86 19.77 1.07 6.10
N ILE A 87 19.89 1.35 4.80
CA ILE A 87 21.18 1.58 4.13
C ILE A 87 21.88 2.80 4.74
N THR A 88 21.14 3.89 4.98
CA THR A 88 21.66 5.12 5.61
C THR A 88 22.21 4.82 7.00
N CYS A 89 21.46 4.08 7.82
CA CYS A 89 21.90 3.65 9.14
C CYS A 89 23.21 2.84 9.09
N VAL A 90 23.36 1.92 8.12
CA VAL A 90 24.61 1.17 7.90
C VAL A 90 25.76 2.08 7.50
N PHE A 91 25.55 3.03 6.59
CA PHE A 91 26.59 3.98 6.18
C PHE A 91 26.98 4.95 7.29
N LEU A 92 26.03 5.44 8.10
CA LEU A 92 26.32 6.29 9.25
C LEU A 92 27.12 5.53 10.31
N LEU A 93 26.77 4.26 10.56
CA LEU A 93 27.51 3.40 11.47
C LEU A 93 28.94 3.19 10.98
N LEU A 94 29.10 2.85 9.70
CA LEU A 94 30.40 2.65 9.07
C LEU A 94 31.25 3.93 9.13
N ASN A 95 30.69 5.10 8.81
CA ASN A 95 31.39 6.38 8.89
C ASN A 95 31.81 6.73 10.33
N ALA A 96 30.93 6.49 11.31
CA ALA A 96 31.24 6.70 12.72
C ALA A 96 32.35 5.74 13.19
N THR A 97 32.27 4.47 12.83
CA THR A 97 33.31 3.47 13.14
C THR A 97 34.65 3.87 12.54
N PHE A 98 34.71 4.27 11.26
CA PHE A 98 35.96 4.72 10.64
C PHE A 98 36.57 5.92 11.37
N THR A 99 35.75 6.90 11.76
CA THR A 99 36.20 8.07 12.52
C THR A 99 36.78 7.67 13.88
N PHE A 100 36.07 6.83 14.64
CA PHE A 100 36.58 6.37 15.94
C PHE A 100 37.81 5.46 15.83
N THR A 101 37.93 4.66 14.77
CA THR A 101 39.15 3.86 14.54
C THR A 101 40.34 4.73 14.19
N ALA A 102 40.12 5.88 13.53
CA ALA A 102 41.18 6.85 13.27
C ALA A 102 41.65 7.49 14.58
N ASP A 103 40.73 7.85 15.47
CA ASP A 103 41.04 8.37 16.81
C ASP A 103 41.85 7.39 17.68
N MET A 104 41.68 6.07 17.47
CA MET A 104 42.45 5.02 18.15
C MET A 104 43.83 4.75 17.51
N GLY A 105 44.26 5.56 16.54
CA GLY A 105 45.55 5.42 15.86
C GLY A 105 45.55 4.36 14.74
N GLY A 106 44.39 3.93 14.27
CA GLY A 106 44.27 2.89 13.23
C GLY A 106 44.54 3.37 11.81
N TYR A 107 44.40 4.67 11.52
CA TYR A 107 44.55 5.26 10.19
C TYR A 107 45.28 6.60 10.24
N ASN A 108 46.06 6.92 9.20
CA ASN A 108 46.67 8.24 9.03
C ASN A 108 45.57 9.27 8.73
N GLU A 109 45.08 9.94 9.77
CA GLU A 109 44.03 10.97 9.69
C GLU A 109 44.35 12.06 8.67
N GLU A 110 45.62 12.46 8.54
CA GLU A 110 46.07 13.48 7.59
C GLU A 110 45.70 13.16 6.14
N TYR A 111 45.76 11.88 5.75
CA TYR A 111 45.52 11.48 4.37
C TYR A 111 44.03 11.57 3.99
N LEU A 112 43.14 11.26 4.94
CA LEU A 112 41.69 11.23 4.73
C LEU A 112 41.03 12.58 5.01
N PHE A 113 41.52 13.31 6.02
CA PHE A 113 40.89 14.52 6.55
C PHE A 113 41.72 15.79 6.30
N GLY A 114 42.92 15.66 5.73
CA GLY A 114 43.79 16.80 5.40
C GLY A 114 44.43 17.49 6.62
N ARG A 115 44.13 17.05 7.84
CA ARG A 115 44.62 17.62 9.10
C ARG A 115 44.63 16.54 10.20
N ASN A 116 45.64 16.57 11.07
CA ASN A 116 45.58 15.87 12.35
C ASN A 116 44.48 16.50 13.23
N ASP A 117 43.59 15.67 13.79
CA ASP A 117 42.46 16.05 14.65
C ASP A 117 41.34 16.88 13.96
N PRO A 118 40.52 16.27 13.09
CA PRO A 118 39.37 16.94 12.47
C PRO A 118 38.18 17.05 13.43
N PHE A 119 38.22 18.04 14.33
CA PHE A 119 37.19 18.30 15.36
C PHE A 119 35.75 18.29 14.82
N LEU A 120 35.51 18.93 13.66
CA LEU A 120 34.19 18.98 13.03
C LEU A 120 33.68 17.60 12.58
N ILE A 121 34.58 16.73 12.11
CA ILE A 121 34.22 15.36 11.71
C ILE A 121 33.94 14.50 12.94
N ARG A 122 34.70 14.67 14.02
CA ARG A 122 34.41 13.99 15.30
C ARG A 122 33.02 14.36 15.84
N ILE A 123 32.66 15.64 15.79
CA ILE A 123 31.30 16.09 16.14
C ILE A 123 30.27 15.42 15.22
N ALA A 124 30.50 15.41 13.90
CA ALA A 124 29.61 14.77 12.95
C ALA A 124 29.44 13.26 13.21
N ALA A 125 30.50 12.55 13.62
CA ALA A 125 30.46 11.14 13.98
C ALA A 125 29.62 10.91 15.25
N ILE A 126 29.80 11.73 16.29
CA ILE A 126 28.99 11.65 17.52
C ILE A 126 27.51 11.89 17.22
N ILE A 127 27.20 12.95 16.45
CA ILE A 127 25.83 13.26 16.02
C ILE A 127 25.26 12.10 15.19
N SER A 128 26.06 11.47 14.34
CA SER A 128 25.66 10.30 13.54
C SER A 128 25.31 9.10 14.42
N VAL A 129 26.08 8.81 15.47
CA VAL A 129 25.78 7.73 16.43
C VAL A 129 24.45 7.99 17.15
N ILE A 130 24.24 9.21 17.64
CA ILE A 130 22.97 9.60 18.29
C ILE A 130 21.82 9.42 17.30
N PHE A 131 22.01 9.85 16.06
CA PHE A 131 21.00 9.75 15.03
C PHE A 131 20.67 8.32 14.62
N ILE A 132 21.61 7.36 14.70
CA ILE A 132 21.30 5.93 14.46
C ILE A 132 20.18 5.45 15.39
N PHE A 133 20.21 5.81 16.67
CA PHE A 133 19.15 5.44 17.61
C PHE A 133 17.82 6.13 17.27
N VAL A 134 17.87 7.40 16.89
CA VAL A 134 16.68 8.14 16.42
C VAL A 134 16.12 7.51 15.15
N GLU A 135 16.96 7.16 14.18
CA GLU A 135 16.58 6.57 12.90
C GLU A 135 15.96 5.18 13.09
N LEU A 136 16.48 4.36 14.01
CA LEU A 136 15.85 3.08 14.38
C LEU A 136 14.43 3.29 14.95
N TYR A 137 14.24 4.30 15.81
CA TYR A 137 12.92 4.66 16.33
C TYR A 137 11.98 5.17 15.23
N LEU A 138 12.47 6.07 14.37
CA LEU A 138 11.71 6.59 13.22
C LEU A 138 11.32 5.46 12.25
N ARG A 139 12.20 4.48 12.03
CA ARG A 139 11.94 3.30 11.19
C ARG A 139 10.79 2.44 11.73
N LEU A 140 10.68 2.28 13.05
CA LEU A 140 9.56 1.57 13.66
C LEU A 140 8.23 2.30 13.38
N MET A 141 8.24 3.63 13.45
CA MET A 141 7.07 4.45 13.12
C MET A 141 6.69 4.36 11.64
N THR A 142 7.66 4.45 10.72
CA THR A 142 7.40 4.35 9.27
C THR A 142 6.93 2.95 8.87
N LYS A 143 7.42 1.89 9.52
CA LYS A 143 6.96 0.51 9.29
C LYS A 143 5.48 0.33 9.63
N ALA A 144 4.98 0.97 10.68
CA ALA A 144 3.56 0.94 11.03
C ALA A 144 2.70 1.65 9.96
N VAL A 145 3.17 2.82 9.48
CA VAL A 145 2.50 3.58 8.40
C VAL A 145 2.46 2.76 7.10
N TYR A 146 3.58 2.13 6.72
CA TYR A 146 3.67 1.29 5.54
C TYR A 146 2.71 0.09 5.62
N THR A 147 2.70 -0.63 6.75
CA THR A 147 1.80 -1.78 6.96
C THR A 147 0.34 -1.36 6.80
N PHE A 148 -0.05 -0.25 7.42
CA PHE A 148 -1.41 0.26 7.32
C PHE A 148 -1.81 0.63 5.88
N ILE A 149 -0.94 1.32 5.14
CA ILE A 149 -1.21 1.70 3.74
C ILE A 149 -1.27 0.47 2.84
N ASN A 150 -0.38 -0.49 3.04
CA ASN A 150 -0.36 -1.74 2.27
C ASN A 150 -1.63 -2.57 2.50
N GLU A 151 -2.06 -2.72 3.75
CA GLU A 151 -3.31 -3.43 4.08
C GLU A 151 -4.54 -2.68 3.55
N THR A 152 -4.56 -1.35 3.62
CA THR A 152 -5.64 -0.54 3.02
C THR A 152 -5.71 -0.73 1.49
N LYS A 153 -4.55 -0.83 0.82
CA LYS A 153 -4.49 -1.11 -0.62
C LYS A 153 -5.00 -2.52 -0.95
N ARG A 154 -4.58 -3.53 -0.19
CA ARG A 154 -5.07 -4.92 -0.32
C ARG A 154 -6.58 -5.00 -0.10
N PHE A 155 -7.08 -4.33 0.93
CA PHE A 155 -8.50 -4.26 1.24
C PHE A 155 -9.30 -3.58 0.11
N ARG A 156 -8.80 -2.48 -0.46
CA ARG A 156 -9.42 -1.83 -1.62
C ARG A 156 -9.49 -2.74 -2.84
N ILE A 157 -8.40 -3.43 -3.16
CA ILE A 157 -8.36 -4.41 -4.26
C ILE A 157 -9.35 -5.55 -4.00
N ALA A 158 -9.44 -6.05 -2.77
CA ALA A 158 -10.41 -7.10 -2.40
C ALA A 158 -11.86 -6.61 -2.54
N LEU A 159 -12.15 -5.37 -2.14
CA LEU A 159 -13.47 -4.74 -2.34
C LEU A 159 -13.80 -4.59 -3.82
N ASP A 160 -12.87 -4.11 -4.64
CA ASP A 160 -13.07 -3.94 -6.09
C ASP A 160 -13.29 -5.30 -6.78
N ASN A 161 -12.52 -6.33 -6.41
CA ASN A 161 -12.72 -7.70 -6.86
C ASN A 161 -14.08 -8.25 -6.44
N SER A 162 -14.52 -7.98 -5.20
CA SER A 162 -15.83 -8.39 -4.72
C SER A 162 -16.95 -7.67 -5.48
N ARG A 163 -16.83 -6.36 -5.72
CA ARG A 163 -17.80 -5.55 -6.45
C ARG A 163 -17.91 -5.99 -7.91
N TRP A 164 -16.80 -6.34 -8.54
CA TRP A 164 -16.78 -6.89 -9.88
C TRP A 164 -17.41 -8.30 -9.93
N ARG A 165 -17.10 -9.16 -8.94
CA ARG A 165 -17.73 -10.49 -8.81
C ARG A 165 -19.23 -10.40 -8.53
N TYR A 166 -19.68 -9.45 -7.71
CA TYR A 166 -21.09 -9.17 -7.47
C TYR A 166 -21.76 -8.62 -8.72
N ARG A 167 -21.16 -7.63 -9.40
CA ARG A 167 -21.68 -7.09 -10.66
C ARG A 167 -21.81 -8.18 -11.72
N LYS A 168 -20.81 -9.05 -11.88
CA LYS A 168 -20.90 -10.21 -12.77
C LYS A 168 -22.01 -11.16 -12.36
N ARG A 169 -22.14 -11.52 -11.08
CA ARG A 169 -23.23 -12.39 -10.61
C ARG A 169 -24.61 -11.77 -10.89
N VAL A 170 -24.80 -10.48 -10.62
CA VAL A 170 -26.06 -9.78 -10.90
C VAL A 170 -26.34 -9.70 -12.40
N TYR A 171 -25.34 -9.41 -13.23
CA TYR A 171 -25.48 -9.43 -14.69
C TYR A 171 -25.83 -10.83 -15.20
N PHE A 172 -25.17 -11.89 -14.71
CA PHE A 172 -25.48 -13.26 -15.09
C PHE A 172 -26.88 -13.67 -14.66
N SER A 173 -27.30 -13.34 -13.43
CA SER A 173 -28.66 -13.59 -12.95
C SER A 173 -29.70 -12.85 -13.78
N TYR A 174 -29.47 -11.57 -14.11
CA TYR A 174 -30.39 -10.79 -14.93
C TYR A 174 -30.49 -11.35 -16.36
N CYS A 175 -29.36 -11.65 -17.02
CA CYS A 175 -29.35 -12.26 -18.34
C CYS A 175 -29.99 -13.65 -18.36
N SER A 176 -29.77 -14.48 -17.32
CA SER A 176 -30.41 -15.80 -17.24
C SER A 176 -31.91 -15.71 -17.02
N ILE A 177 -32.37 -14.77 -16.18
CA ILE A 177 -33.80 -14.52 -15.95
C ILE A 177 -34.44 -13.98 -17.23
N MET A 178 -33.79 -13.05 -17.93
CA MET A 178 -34.29 -12.49 -19.18
C MET A 178 -34.29 -13.52 -20.32
N GLN A 179 -33.29 -14.41 -20.39
CA GLN A 179 -33.28 -15.49 -21.36
C GLN A 179 -34.37 -16.54 -21.05
N GLN A 180 -34.60 -16.85 -19.77
CA GLN A 180 -35.71 -17.72 -19.36
C GLN A 180 -37.07 -17.08 -19.68
N SER A 181 -37.25 -15.78 -19.45
CA SER A 181 -38.51 -15.09 -19.76
C SER A 181 -38.74 -14.96 -21.27
N LEU A 182 -37.70 -14.73 -22.08
CA LEU A 182 -37.81 -14.75 -23.53
C LEU A 182 -38.09 -16.16 -24.06
N SER A 183 -37.48 -17.20 -23.48
CA SER A 183 -37.73 -18.59 -23.88
C SER A 183 -39.14 -19.05 -23.49
N SER A 184 -39.65 -18.64 -22.32
CA SER A 184 -41.03 -18.95 -21.91
C SER A 184 -42.06 -18.19 -22.76
N LEU A 185 -41.78 -16.94 -23.13
CA LEU A 185 -42.62 -16.15 -24.03
C LEU A 185 -42.65 -16.72 -25.46
N ALA A 186 -41.49 -17.17 -25.97
CA ALA A 186 -41.42 -17.83 -27.28
C ALA A 186 -42.20 -19.15 -27.29
N LYS A 187 -42.15 -19.93 -26.19
CA LYS A 187 -42.93 -21.17 -26.05
C LYS A 187 -44.44 -20.92 -25.94
N SER A 188 -44.86 -19.83 -25.29
CA SER A 188 -46.29 -19.49 -25.20
C SER A 188 -46.87 -18.94 -26.51
N GLN A 189 -46.05 -18.32 -27.36
CA GLN A 189 -46.48 -17.85 -28.68
C GLN A 189 -46.51 -18.94 -29.76
N SER A 190 -45.78 -20.06 -29.59
CA SER A 190 -45.74 -21.15 -30.57
C SER A 190 -46.92 -22.15 -30.50
N ILE A 191 -47.98 -21.87 -29.73
CA ILE A 191 -49.15 -22.75 -29.62
C ILE A 191 -50.45 -21.93 -29.66
N PRO A 192 -51.15 -21.94 -30.81
CA PRO A 192 -52.59 -22.12 -30.74
C PRO A 192 -52.98 -23.24 -31.70
N LYS A 193 -53.08 -24.47 -31.18
CA LYS A 193 -53.96 -25.47 -31.78
C LYS A 193 -55.23 -25.49 -30.95
N THR A 194 -56.30 -25.05 -31.57
CA THR A 194 -57.63 -24.70 -31.03
C THR A 194 -58.43 -25.91 -30.49
N GLU A 195 -57.78 -27.02 -30.15
CA GLU A 195 -58.46 -28.30 -29.83
C GLU A 195 -58.23 -28.78 -28.39
N ASP A 196 -57.24 -28.24 -27.66
CA ASP A 196 -56.91 -28.71 -26.29
C ASP A 196 -57.50 -27.85 -25.15
N ILE A 197 -58.02 -26.66 -25.48
CA ILE A 197 -58.57 -25.71 -24.47
C ILE A 197 -59.92 -26.21 -23.92
N MET A 198 -60.67 -27.01 -24.67
CA MET A 198 -62.00 -27.46 -24.25
C MET A 198 -61.95 -28.67 -23.29
N ASN A 199 -60.86 -29.44 -23.28
CA ASN A 199 -60.67 -30.58 -22.37
C ASN A 199 -60.03 -30.20 -21.03
N ALA A 200 -59.24 -29.12 -20.98
CA ALA A 200 -58.66 -28.61 -19.74
C ALA A 200 -59.72 -27.95 -18.83
N THR A 201 -60.65 -27.20 -19.40
CA THR A 201 -61.73 -26.53 -18.65
C THR A 201 -62.73 -27.51 -18.04
N ARG A 202 -62.87 -28.71 -18.63
CA ARG A 202 -63.75 -29.78 -18.12
C ARG A 202 -63.14 -30.59 -16.97
N LYS A 203 -61.81 -30.65 -16.86
CA LYS A 203 -61.12 -31.30 -15.72
C LYS A 203 -61.04 -30.38 -14.49
N LEU A 204 -60.92 -29.07 -14.70
CA LEU A 204 -60.88 -28.07 -13.63
C LEU A 204 -62.25 -27.85 -12.95
N THR A 205 -63.35 -28.05 -13.67
CA THR A 205 -64.70 -27.96 -13.12
C THR A 205 -65.15 -29.23 -12.38
N LEU A 206 -64.55 -30.40 -12.68
CA LEU A 206 -64.88 -31.66 -12.01
C LEU A 206 -64.12 -31.88 -10.69
N SER A 207 -62.93 -31.31 -10.54
CA SER A 207 -62.10 -31.42 -9.31
C SER A 207 -62.60 -30.52 -8.16
N SER A 208 -63.57 -29.65 -8.42
CA SER A 208 -64.10 -28.66 -7.46
C SER A 208 -65.18 -29.21 -6.52
N LEU A 209 -65.61 -30.46 -6.69
CA LEU A 209 -66.76 -31.03 -5.96
C LEU A 209 -66.42 -32.19 -5.02
N ILE A 210 -65.14 -32.53 -4.84
CA ILE A 210 -64.76 -33.70 -4.05
C ILE A 210 -63.56 -33.36 -3.16
N SER A 211 -63.73 -33.61 -1.87
CA SER A 211 -62.70 -33.79 -0.84
C SER A 211 -62.38 -32.60 0.07
N ASN A 212 -63.10 -32.63 1.20
CA ASN A 212 -62.68 -32.12 2.50
C ASN A 212 -61.24 -32.53 2.86
N LYS A 213 -60.54 -31.64 3.59
CA LYS A 213 -59.17 -31.81 4.14
C LYS A 213 -58.08 -31.98 3.09
N ILE A 214 -57.66 -30.87 2.49
CA ILE A 214 -56.41 -30.83 1.72
C ILE A 214 -55.51 -29.71 2.25
N ASP A 215 -54.27 -30.09 2.53
CA ASP A 215 -53.21 -29.32 3.17
C ASP A 215 -52.84 -28.11 2.30
N LYS A 216 -52.78 -26.91 2.91
CA LYS A 216 -52.47 -25.64 2.20
C LYS A 216 -51.13 -25.70 1.47
N ARG A 217 -50.22 -26.59 1.88
CA ARG A 217 -48.93 -26.83 1.22
C ARG A 217 -49.06 -27.52 -0.13
N GLU A 218 -50.00 -28.44 -0.29
CA GLU A 218 -50.16 -29.19 -1.54
C GLU A 218 -50.78 -28.32 -2.64
N VAL A 219 -51.70 -27.42 -2.26
CA VAL A 219 -52.27 -26.41 -3.16
C VAL A 219 -51.21 -25.40 -3.61
N ALA A 220 -50.30 -24.99 -2.71
CA ALA A 220 -49.20 -24.09 -3.05
C ALA A 220 -48.16 -24.76 -3.96
N ASP A 221 -47.87 -26.05 -3.76
CA ASP A 221 -46.97 -26.82 -4.62
C ASP A 221 -47.58 -27.10 -6.01
N GLN A 222 -48.90 -27.32 -6.11
CA GLN A 222 -49.60 -27.42 -7.40
C GLN A 222 -49.71 -26.07 -8.12
N MET A 223 -49.91 -24.96 -7.39
CA MET A 223 -49.84 -23.62 -7.96
C MET A 223 -48.43 -23.33 -8.49
N CYS A 224 -47.37 -23.61 -7.72
CA CYS A 224 -45.98 -23.42 -8.17
C CYS A 224 -45.53 -24.36 -9.30
N GLN A 225 -46.28 -25.43 -9.60
CA GLN A 225 -46.05 -26.29 -10.75
C GLN A 225 -46.82 -25.84 -11.99
N THR A 226 -47.89 -25.07 -11.84
CA THR A 226 -48.72 -24.55 -12.93
C THR A 226 -48.33 -23.14 -13.35
N THR A 227 -47.81 -22.33 -12.42
CA THR A 227 -47.03 -21.13 -12.74
C THR A 227 -45.55 -21.51 -12.87
N ASN A 228 -44.96 -21.26 -14.03
CA ASN A 228 -43.57 -21.56 -14.39
C ASN A 228 -42.53 -20.73 -13.58
N GLU A 229 -42.74 -20.48 -12.29
CA GLU A 229 -41.85 -19.69 -11.45
C GLU A 229 -40.75 -20.55 -10.80
N PRO A 230 -39.46 -20.19 -10.97
CA PRO A 230 -38.37 -20.92 -10.36
C PRO A 230 -38.33 -20.76 -8.84
N LYS A 231 -38.22 -21.90 -8.14
CA LYS A 231 -38.12 -22.13 -6.67
C LYS A 231 -36.93 -21.45 -5.94
N LEU A 232 -36.53 -20.24 -6.32
CA LEU A 232 -35.26 -19.61 -5.90
C LEU A 232 -35.36 -18.72 -4.64
N LEU A 233 -36.49 -18.71 -3.93
CA LEU A 233 -36.68 -17.95 -2.67
C LEU A 233 -36.52 -18.80 -1.40
N ARG A 234 -35.67 -19.82 -1.42
CA ARG A 234 -35.42 -20.70 -0.26
C ARG A 234 -33.93 -20.83 0.04
N ARG A 235 -33.24 -19.70 0.30
CA ARG A 235 -31.95 -19.54 1.05
C ARG A 235 -31.43 -18.09 0.99
N ILE A 236 -31.98 -17.25 1.87
CA ILE A 236 -31.25 -16.20 2.61
C ILE A 236 -31.51 -16.54 4.08
#